data_AF-A0A1H5P3K5-F1
#
_entry.id   AF-A0A1H5P3K5-F1
#
_cell.length_a   1.000
_cell.length_b   1.000
_cell.length_c   1.000
_cell.angle_alpha   90.00
_cell.angle_beta   90.00
_cell.angle_gamma   90.00
#
_symmetry.space_group_name_H-M   'P 1'
#
loop_
_entity.id
_entity.type
_entity.pdbx_description
1 polymer ?
#
loop_
_entity_poly.entity_id
_entity_poly.type
_entity_poly.pdbx_seq_one_letter_code
_entity_poly.pdbx_strand_id
1 'polypeptide(L)'
;MRAQTRPGAVEATGAGPQRSAAATVRPPVRDLSPAGVRDFQGTAGNEAVARAVQRLRDPVATVQRTRTADPEIQPIVDAVEEMLGTARSLITTAQGFAFRLRGRESQQKHCDDLGMSLDTAEHMVYGQFRADGPAGRTANPRTTALKALLDEIQQRHIEYVGILRRFGLRPVGADIGPQDTEGLAQLSDTWSRVVGGQGIRTSSTPRPFGEDRTPAPVRGFEDQMLSHHARLLSRQHGRDLVGGLTAGVAGAGTAMVGVVPFHPEQIEFMGGNSAVGAEAAVDTPEGLASAPDTPGRGSTSVVAVPHGLRDSEGAHEGEAVSPAFLVYGHELIHAQHNMHGINIRSIGDEEAATVTGNETSTALHEQRRVPVTTEEMLRDEHGLPRRGGYT
;
A
#
# COMPACT_ATOMS: atom_id res chain seq x y z
N MET A 1 30.97 -71.28 -28.33
CA MET A 1 29.68 -71.73 -27.74
C MET A 1 28.64 -70.67 -28.06
N ARG A 2 27.61 -71.02 -28.86
CA ARG A 2 26.19 -71.16 -28.42
C ARG A 2 25.66 -69.90 -27.71
N ALA A 3 24.80 -69.07 -28.33
CA ALA A 3 23.36 -69.27 -28.62
C ALA A 3 22.48 -68.93 -27.39
N GLN A 4 21.26 -68.37 -27.47
CA GLN A 4 20.40 -68.04 -28.62
C GLN A 4 19.30 -67.00 -28.23
N THR A 5 18.59 -66.54 -29.26
CA THR A 5 17.38 -65.68 -29.34
C THR A 5 16.18 -65.92 -28.39
N ARG A 6 15.46 -64.82 -28.03
CA ARG A 6 14.01 -64.46 -28.19
C ARG A 6 12.95 -65.59 -28.48
N PRO A 7 11.59 -65.39 -28.31
CA PRO A 7 10.77 -64.22 -27.86
C PRO A 7 9.50 -64.52 -26.97
N GLY A 8 8.76 -63.47 -26.55
CA GLY A 8 7.29 -63.35 -26.83
C GLY A 8 6.21 -63.66 -25.76
N ALA A 9 5.22 -62.74 -25.66
CA ALA A 9 3.90 -62.82 -24.97
C ALA A 9 3.92 -62.91 -23.41
N VAL A 10 2.94 -62.39 -22.64
CA VAL A 10 1.49 -62.14 -22.89
C VAL A 10 1.03 -60.75 -22.40
N GLU A 11 -0.07 -60.24 -22.96
CA GLU A 11 -0.74 -58.97 -22.59
C GLU A 11 -1.58 -59.03 -21.29
N ALA A 12 -1.90 -57.85 -20.73
CA ALA A 12 -3.28 -57.42 -20.38
C ALA A 12 -3.43 -56.66 -19.03
N THR A 13 -3.83 -55.39 -19.17
CA THR A 13 -4.72 -54.61 -18.27
C THR A 13 -4.27 -54.24 -16.84
N GLY A 14 -4.31 -52.93 -16.56
CA GLY A 14 -4.13 -52.34 -15.23
C GLY A 14 -4.09 -50.82 -15.31
N ALA A 15 -5.25 -50.18 -15.48
CA ALA A 15 -5.32 -48.72 -15.73
C ALA A 15 -4.91 -47.89 -14.51
N GLY A 16 -3.93 -46.99 -14.70
CA GLY A 16 -3.60 -45.91 -13.79
C GLY A 16 -3.73 -44.57 -14.52
N PRO A 17 -4.38 -43.54 -13.94
CA PRO A 17 -4.75 -42.35 -14.69
C PRO A 17 -3.53 -41.50 -15.03
N GLN A 18 -3.23 -41.39 -16.32
CA GLN A 18 -2.40 -40.30 -16.84
C GLN A 18 -3.05 -38.99 -16.43
N ARG A 19 -2.34 -38.19 -15.60
CA ARG A 19 -2.69 -36.80 -15.35
C ARG A 19 -2.57 -36.05 -16.67
N SER A 20 -3.69 -35.94 -17.38
CA SER A 20 -3.79 -35.10 -18.56
C SER A 20 -3.36 -33.70 -18.18
N ALA A 21 -2.31 -33.20 -18.82
CA ALA A 21 -1.89 -31.81 -18.71
C ALA A 21 -2.97 -30.97 -19.40
N ALA A 22 -4.03 -30.66 -18.66
CA ALA A 22 -5.00 -29.66 -19.05
C ALA A 22 -4.24 -28.33 -19.11
N ALA A 23 -3.80 -27.98 -20.33
CA ALA A 23 -3.34 -26.65 -20.62
C ALA A 23 -4.47 -25.70 -20.25
N THR A 24 -4.30 -24.95 -19.16
CA THR A 24 -5.29 -23.96 -18.71
C THR A 24 -5.29 -22.83 -19.73
N VAL A 25 -6.07 -22.99 -20.79
CA VAL A 25 -6.41 -21.93 -21.75
C VAL A 25 -7.23 -20.89 -20.97
N ARG A 26 -6.51 -20.03 -20.23
CA ARG A 26 -7.08 -18.87 -19.58
C ARG A 26 -7.71 -18.02 -20.69
N PRO A 27 -9.00 -17.67 -20.59
CA PRO A 27 -9.63 -16.85 -21.62
C PRO A 27 -8.86 -15.52 -21.71
N PRO A 28 -8.58 -15.01 -22.91
CA PRO A 28 -8.08 -13.64 -23.03
C PRO A 28 -9.15 -12.69 -22.47
N VAL A 29 -8.71 -11.61 -21.83
CA VAL A 29 -9.60 -10.50 -21.49
C VAL A 29 -10.18 -9.97 -22.79
N ARG A 30 -11.47 -10.23 -23.02
CA ARG A 30 -12.21 -9.82 -24.23
C ARG A 30 -12.92 -8.48 -24.06
N ASP A 31 -12.96 -7.97 -22.84
CA ASP A 31 -13.57 -6.70 -22.49
C ASP A 31 -12.63 -5.94 -21.54
N LEU A 32 -12.19 -4.76 -22.00
CA LEU A 32 -11.39 -3.82 -21.21
C LEU A 32 -12.24 -2.84 -20.39
N SER A 33 -13.56 -2.92 -20.46
CA SER A 33 -14.44 -2.09 -19.64
C SER A 33 -14.13 -2.25 -18.14
N PRO A 34 -14.49 -1.28 -17.29
CA PRO A 34 -14.23 -1.37 -15.85
C PRO A 34 -14.95 -2.55 -15.21
N ALA A 35 -16.03 -3.08 -15.83
CA ALA A 35 -16.66 -4.32 -15.40
C ALA A 35 -15.79 -5.54 -15.74
N GLY A 36 -15.41 -5.70 -17.02
CA GLY A 36 -14.56 -6.81 -17.48
C GLY A 36 -13.21 -6.87 -16.78
N VAL A 37 -12.61 -5.71 -16.50
CA VAL A 37 -11.34 -5.63 -15.75
C VAL A 37 -11.52 -6.00 -14.28
N ARG A 38 -12.60 -5.57 -13.60
CA ARG A 38 -12.88 -5.97 -12.20
C ARG A 38 -13.20 -7.46 -12.07
N ASP A 39 -13.96 -8.04 -13.00
CA ASP A 39 -14.24 -9.48 -13.02
C ASP A 39 -12.96 -10.31 -13.22
N PHE A 40 -12.04 -9.82 -14.06
CA PHE A 40 -10.73 -10.44 -14.22
C PHE A 40 -9.81 -10.21 -13.01
N GLN A 41 -9.86 -9.04 -12.37
CA GLN A 41 -9.13 -8.73 -11.14
C GLN A 41 -9.53 -9.69 -10.01
N GLY A 42 -10.84 -9.87 -9.76
CA GLY A 42 -11.35 -10.76 -8.71
C GLY A 42 -11.05 -12.25 -8.92
N THR A 43 -10.57 -12.64 -10.10
CA THR A 43 -10.21 -14.02 -10.44
C THR A 43 -8.72 -14.25 -10.70
N ALA A 44 -7.95 -13.20 -11.03
CA ALA A 44 -6.55 -13.32 -11.45
C ALA A 44 -5.58 -12.32 -10.79
N GLY A 45 -6.08 -11.30 -10.07
CA GLY A 45 -5.29 -10.30 -9.37
C GLY A 45 -4.72 -9.17 -10.26
N ASN A 46 -4.31 -8.07 -9.62
CA ASN A 46 -3.87 -6.83 -10.28
C ASN A 46 -2.71 -7.05 -11.28
N GLU A 47 -1.75 -7.90 -10.93
CA GLU A 47 -0.60 -8.20 -11.79
C GLU A 47 -1.01 -8.96 -13.07
N ALA A 48 -2.06 -9.79 -13.01
CA ALA A 48 -2.61 -10.41 -14.21
C ALA A 48 -3.38 -9.39 -15.07
N VAL A 49 -4.16 -8.50 -14.45
CA VAL A 49 -4.85 -7.39 -15.12
C VAL A 49 -3.86 -6.53 -15.91
N ALA A 50 -2.80 -6.02 -15.27
CA ALA A 50 -1.81 -5.17 -15.93
C ALA A 50 -1.17 -5.87 -17.15
N ARG A 51 -0.82 -7.16 -17.03
CA ARG A 51 -0.29 -7.97 -18.15
C ARG A 51 -1.31 -8.24 -19.25
N ALA A 52 -2.60 -8.31 -18.95
CA ALA A 52 -3.64 -8.50 -19.95
C ALA A 52 -3.88 -7.21 -20.75
N VAL A 53 -3.99 -6.07 -20.08
CA VAL A 53 -4.09 -4.74 -20.71
C VAL A 53 -2.89 -4.49 -21.63
N GLN A 54 -1.67 -4.74 -21.17
CA GLN A 54 -0.45 -4.56 -21.98
C GLN A 54 -0.39 -5.44 -23.25
N ARG A 55 -1.07 -6.60 -23.25
CA ARG A 55 -1.11 -7.52 -24.40
C ARG A 55 -2.17 -7.14 -25.44
N LEU A 56 -3.18 -6.36 -25.07
CA LEU A 56 -4.23 -5.89 -25.96
C LEU A 56 -3.75 -4.67 -26.76
N ARG A 57 -2.72 -4.90 -27.60
CA ARG A 57 -2.32 -3.98 -28.67
C ARG A 57 -3.37 -4.02 -29.78
N ASP A 58 -4.43 -3.23 -29.67
CA ASP A 58 -5.31 -2.90 -30.80
C ASP A 58 -5.64 -1.40 -30.86
N PRO A 59 -5.46 -0.73 -32.02
CA PRO A 59 -5.53 0.72 -32.14
C PRO A 59 -6.96 1.24 -32.38
N VAL A 60 -7.89 1.05 -31.43
CA VAL A 60 -9.30 1.46 -31.61
C VAL A 60 -9.82 2.30 -30.45
N ALA A 61 -9.65 3.63 -30.58
CA ALA A 61 -10.60 4.70 -30.18
C ALA A 61 -9.86 6.05 -30.12
N THR A 62 -10.43 7.07 -30.76
CA THR A 62 -9.91 8.45 -30.73
C THR A 62 -10.63 9.24 -29.63
N VAL A 63 -10.35 8.89 -28.37
CA VAL A 63 -10.56 9.80 -27.22
C VAL A 63 -9.42 10.82 -27.23
N GLN A 64 -9.58 12.00 -26.61
CA GLN A 64 -8.56 13.06 -26.62
C GLN A 64 -7.27 12.65 -25.88
N ARG A 65 -6.35 12.00 -26.59
CA ARG A 65 -5.06 11.50 -26.07
C ARG A 65 -4.12 12.67 -25.78
N THR A 66 -3.88 12.97 -24.50
CA THR A 66 -3.11 14.17 -24.14
C THR A 66 -2.22 14.07 -22.90
N ARG A 67 -1.89 12.86 -22.42
CA ARG A 67 -1.07 12.69 -21.18
C ARG A 67 0.29 12.02 -21.35
N THR A 68 0.52 11.24 -22.41
CA THR A 68 1.83 10.63 -22.70
C THR A 68 2.20 10.75 -24.18
N ALA A 69 3.50 10.88 -24.45
CA ALA A 69 4.09 10.74 -25.79
C ALA A 69 4.71 9.35 -26.01
N ASP A 70 4.71 8.48 -24.99
CA ASP A 70 5.17 7.10 -25.08
C ASP A 70 4.01 6.15 -25.45
N PRO A 71 4.01 5.54 -26.65
CA PRO A 71 2.97 4.62 -27.08
C PRO A 71 2.99 3.27 -26.34
N GLU A 72 4.05 2.92 -25.59
CA GLU A 72 4.12 1.65 -24.88
C GLU A 72 3.25 1.62 -23.61
N ILE A 73 3.13 2.75 -22.90
CA ILE A 73 2.26 2.85 -21.71
C ILE A 73 0.85 3.34 -22.01
N GLN A 74 0.56 3.79 -23.25
CA GLN A 74 -0.76 4.36 -23.59
C GLN A 74 -1.94 3.43 -23.19
N PRO A 75 -1.91 2.09 -23.39
CA PRO A 75 -2.99 1.21 -22.94
C PRO A 75 -3.19 1.20 -21.41
N ILE A 76 -2.11 1.36 -20.65
CA ILE A 76 -2.16 1.45 -19.18
C ILE A 76 -2.72 2.81 -18.75
N VAL A 77 -2.28 3.90 -19.41
CA VAL A 77 -2.82 5.25 -19.17
C VAL A 77 -4.32 5.28 -19.45
N ASP A 78 -4.76 4.80 -20.61
CA ASP A 78 -6.18 4.78 -21.00
C ASP A 78 -7.04 3.99 -20.00
N ALA A 79 -6.60 2.79 -19.61
CA ALA A 79 -7.32 1.95 -18.64
C ALA A 79 -7.36 2.57 -17.22
N VAL A 80 -6.27 3.19 -16.77
CA VAL A 80 -6.22 3.90 -15.48
C VAL A 80 -7.12 5.14 -15.51
N GLU A 81 -7.15 5.89 -16.61
CA GLU A 81 -8.06 7.03 -16.76
C GLU A 81 -9.55 6.60 -16.78
N GLU A 82 -9.88 5.44 -17.36
CA GLU A 82 -11.22 4.87 -17.31
C GLU A 82 -11.63 4.41 -15.89
N MET A 83 -10.69 3.82 -15.14
CA MET A 83 -10.88 3.50 -13.71
C MET A 83 -11.05 4.76 -12.86
N LEU A 84 -10.27 5.82 -13.12
CA LEU A 84 -10.43 7.11 -12.45
C LEU A 84 -11.78 7.77 -12.80
N GLY A 85 -12.25 7.65 -14.04
CA GLY A 85 -13.60 8.02 -14.46
C GLY A 85 -14.69 7.27 -13.69
N THR A 86 -14.51 5.96 -13.54
CA THR A 86 -15.39 5.08 -12.75
C THR A 86 -15.40 5.50 -11.28
N ALA A 87 -14.23 5.72 -10.68
CA ALA A 87 -14.08 6.16 -9.30
C ALA A 87 -14.76 7.52 -9.06
N ARG A 88 -14.61 8.51 -9.95
CA ARG A 88 -15.32 9.80 -9.87
C ARG A 88 -16.84 9.62 -9.89
N SER A 89 -17.37 8.71 -10.71
CA SER A 89 -18.80 8.38 -10.76
C SER A 89 -19.30 7.72 -9.47
N LEU A 90 -18.52 6.77 -8.93
CA LEU A 90 -18.80 6.13 -7.65
C LEU A 90 -18.75 7.13 -6.48
N ILE A 91 -17.77 8.03 -6.44
CA ILE A 91 -17.65 9.13 -5.46
C ILE A 91 -18.88 10.05 -5.53
N THR A 92 -19.27 10.47 -6.75
CA THR A 92 -20.47 11.31 -6.98
C THR A 92 -21.76 10.62 -6.51
N THR A 93 -21.83 9.30 -6.65
CA THR A 93 -22.95 8.50 -6.13
C THR A 93 -22.91 8.44 -4.60
N ALA A 94 -21.72 8.24 -4.01
CA ALA A 94 -21.51 8.09 -2.58
C ALA A 94 -21.77 9.37 -1.77
N GLN A 95 -21.45 10.53 -2.33
CA GLN A 95 -21.85 11.84 -1.78
C GLN A 95 -23.37 11.96 -1.58
N GLY A 96 -24.17 11.20 -2.36
CA GLY A 96 -25.62 11.11 -2.27
C GLY A 96 -26.17 9.90 -1.50
N PHE A 97 -25.35 9.11 -0.79
CA PHE A 97 -25.78 7.86 -0.11
C PHE A 97 -27.05 8.02 0.73
N ALA A 98 -27.14 9.10 1.53
CA ALA A 98 -28.29 9.39 2.40
C ALA A 98 -29.65 9.41 1.66
N PHE A 99 -29.65 9.64 0.34
CA PHE A 99 -30.84 9.67 -0.51
C PHE A 99 -30.90 8.53 -1.53
N ARG A 100 -29.76 8.00 -1.97
CA ARG A 100 -29.66 7.06 -3.11
C ARG A 100 -29.45 5.60 -2.73
N LEU A 101 -28.79 5.29 -1.62
CA LEU A 101 -28.44 3.92 -1.23
C LEU A 101 -28.83 3.69 0.23
N ARG A 102 -29.93 2.96 0.43
CA ARG A 102 -30.45 2.60 1.75
C ARG A 102 -29.80 1.30 2.24
N GLY A 103 -29.27 1.34 3.46
CA GLY A 103 -28.66 0.18 4.11
C GLY A 103 -27.13 0.22 4.11
N ARG A 104 -26.53 -0.07 5.27
CA ARG A 104 -25.08 -0.06 5.50
C ARG A 104 -24.34 -1.05 4.60
N GLU A 105 -24.93 -2.20 4.33
CA GLU A 105 -24.37 -3.24 3.45
C GLU A 105 -24.22 -2.74 2.01
N SER A 106 -25.26 -2.13 1.42
CA SER A 106 -25.18 -1.59 0.05
C SER A 106 -24.21 -0.41 -0.05
N GLN A 107 -24.11 0.41 1.00
CA GLN A 107 -23.11 1.48 1.09
C GLN A 107 -21.69 0.92 1.20
N GLN A 108 -21.49 -0.12 2.03
CA GLN A 108 -20.20 -0.80 2.14
C GLN A 108 -19.81 -1.46 0.83
N LYS A 109 -20.70 -2.19 0.15
CA LYS A 109 -20.41 -2.79 -1.15
C LYS A 109 -20.01 -1.74 -2.19
N HIS A 110 -20.71 -0.60 -2.25
CA HIS A 110 -20.36 0.50 -3.14
C HIS A 110 -18.98 1.10 -2.82
N CYS A 111 -18.63 1.18 -1.54
CA CYS A 111 -17.29 1.60 -1.09
C CYS A 111 -16.21 0.54 -1.30
N ASP A 112 -16.54 -0.75 -1.28
CA ASP A 112 -15.63 -1.84 -1.64
C ASP A 112 -15.37 -1.82 -3.16
N ASP A 113 -16.40 -1.65 -3.98
CA ASP A 113 -16.29 -1.49 -5.44
C ASP A 113 -15.45 -0.27 -5.84
N LEU A 114 -15.56 0.84 -5.10
CA LEU A 114 -14.75 2.06 -5.28
C LEU A 114 -13.31 1.85 -4.83
N GLY A 115 -13.09 1.31 -3.62
CA GLY A 115 -11.74 1.05 -3.11
C GLY A 115 -10.97 0.09 -4.00
N MET A 116 -11.63 -0.99 -4.45
CA MET A 116 -11.05 -1.97 -5.36
C MET A 116 -10.66 -1.35 -6.71
N SER A 117 -11.49 -0.46 -7.27
CA SER A 117 -11.18 0.23 -8.54
C SER A 117 -10.00 1.19 -8.43
N LEU A 118 -9.74 1.77 -7.25
CA LEU A 118 -8.56 2.60 -7.01
C LEU A 118 -7.32 1.73 -6.80
N ASP A 119 -7.45 0.63 -6.07
CA ASP A 119 -6.40 -0.37 -5.89
C ASP A 119 -5.93 -0.97 -7.23
N THR A 120 -6.83 -1.31 -8.16
CA THR A 120 -6.42 -1.78 -9.49
C THR A 120 -5.61 -0.73 -10.24
N ALA A 121 -6.11 0.51 -10.28
CA ALA A 121 -5.50 1.63 -10.99
C ALA A 121 -4.08 1.92 -10.48
N GLU A 122 -3.94 1.94 -9.14
CA GLU A 122 -2.67 2.08 -8.44
C GLU A 122 -1.66 0.99 -8.84
N HIS A 123 -2.06 -0.28 -8.75
CA HIS A 123 -1.15 -1.41 -8.99
C HIS A 123 -0.80 -1.61 -10.47
N MET A 124 -1.67 -1.15 -11.40
CA MET A 124 -1.31 -1.08 -12.81
C MET A 124 -0.16 -0.09 -13.07
N VAL A 125 -0.13 1.03 -12.35
CA VAL A 125 0.95 2.02 -12.43
C VAL A 125 2.22 1.51 -11.71
N TYR A 126 2.09 0.87 -10.55
CA TYR A 126 3.23 0.23 -9.86
C TYR A 126 3.90 -0.86 -10.69
N GLY A 127 3.10 -1.67 -11.42
CA GLY A 127 3.63 -2.66 -12.36
C GLY A 127 4.52 -2.05 -13.46
N GLN A 128 4.24 -0.82 -13.92
CA GLN A 128 5.12 -0.12 -14.85
C GLN A 128 6.41 0.35 -14.17
N PHE A 129 6.33 0.97 -13.00
CA PHE A 129 7.53 1.38 -12.26
C PHE A 129 8.42 0.20 -11.83
N ARG A 130 7.85 -0.98 -11.52
CA ARG A 130 8.60 -2.20 -11.25
C ARG A 130 9.27 -2.78 -12.50
N ALA A 131 8.65 -2.64 -13.68
CA ALA A 131 9.26 -3.01 -14.96
C ALA A 131 10.36 -2.03 -15.42
N ASP A 132 10.19 -0.73 -15.16
CA ASP A 132 11.14 0.32 -15.52
C ASP A 132 12.36 0.38 -14.55
N GLY A 133 12.26 -0.22 -13.36
CA GLY A 133 13.33 -0.25 -12.36
C GLY A 133 13.80 1.15 -11.95
N PRO A 134 15.11 1.36 -11.72
CA PRO A 134 15.67 2.68 -11.43
C PRO A 134 15.38 3.75 -12.51
N ALA A 135 15.17 3.34 -13.78
CA ALA A 135 14.85 4.26 -14.87
C ALA A 135 13.44 4.85 -14.74
N GLY A 136 12.53 4.19 -14.02
CA GLY A 136 11.17 4.67 -13.72
C GLY A 136 11.14 5.99 -12.93
N ARG A 137 12.26 6.39 -12.34
CA ARG A 137 12.37 7.69 -11.66
C ARG A 137 12.67 8.86 -12.60
N THR A 138 13.55 8.66 -13.57
CA THR A 138 14.16 9.73 -14.38
C THR A 138 13.10 10.47 -15.18
N ALA A 139 12.93 11.77 -14.94
CA ALA A 139 11.90 12.58 -15.56
C ALA A 139 11.97 12.55 -17.10
N ASN A 140 11.10 11.74 -17.70
CA ASN A 140 10.87 11.63 -19.13
C ASN A 140 9.33 11.62 -19.39
N PRO A 141 8.85 11.65 -20.63
CA PRO A 141 7.41 11.71 -20.92
C PRO A 141 6.61 10.54 -20.30
N ARG A 142 7.14 9.32 -20.32
CA ARG A 142 6.52 8.11 -19.75
C ARG A 142 6.37 8.23 -18.23
N THR A 143 7.49 8.45 -17.54
CA THR A 143 7.50 8.53 -16.06
C THR A 143 6.70 9.73 -15.55
N THR A 144 6.69 10.85 -16.30
CA THR A 144 5.90 12.04 -15.96
C THR A 144 4.40 11.73 -16.04
N ALA A 145 3.96 11.01 -17.07
CA ALA A 145 2.58 10.57 -17.19
C ALA A 145 2.18 9.62 -16.05
N LEU A 146 3.01 8.60 -15.76
CA LEU A 146 2.75 7.63 -14.68
C LEU A 146 2.71 8.31 -13.29
N LYS A 147 3.64 9.23 -13.00
CA LYS A 147 3.65 10.04 -11.77
C LYS A 147 2.39 10.91 -11.64
N ALA A 148 1.95 11.54 -12.73
CA ALA A 148 0.73 12.33 -12.75
C ALA A 148 -0.55 11.50 -12.58
N LEU A 149 -0.52 10.19 -12.86
CA LEU A 149 -1.60 9.26 -12.55
C LEU A 149 -1.57 8.86 -11.06
N LEU A 150 -0.41 8.59 -10.48
CA LEU A 150 -0.29 8.31 -9.03
C LEU A 150 -0.85 9.46 -8.18
N ASP A 151 -0.45 10.70 -8.45
CA ASP A 151 -0.94 11.89 -7.74
C ASP A 151 -2.48 12.01 -7.83
N GLU A 152 -3.06 11.63 -8.98
CA GLU A 152 -4.50 11.69 -9.18
C GLU A 152 -5.25 10.55 -8.45
N ILE A 153 -4.70 9.34 -8.46
CA ILE A 153 -5.17 8.18 -7.70
C ILE A 153 -5.12 8.47 -6.20
N GLN A 154 -4.02 9.05 -5.71
CA GLN A 154 -3.88 9.52 -4.33
C GLN A 154 -5.01 10.46 -3.93
N GLN A 155 -5.31 11.46 -4.77
CA GLN A 155 -6.40 12.40 -4.52
C GLN A 155 -7.78 11.72 -4.50
N ARG A 156 -7.99 10.68 -5.31
CA ARG A 156 -9.22 9.86 -5.22
C ARG A 156 -9.27 9.03 -3.92
N HIS A 157 -8.15 8.50 -3.44
CA HIS A 157 -8.09 7.81 -2.14
C HIS A 157 -8.42 8.74 -0.97
N ILE A 158 -7.98 10.00 -1.00
CA ILE A 158 -8.34 11.02 0.00
C ILE A 158 -9.86 11.28 -0.01
N GLU A 159 -10.46 11.44 -1.19
CA GLU A 159 -11.92 11.59 -1.32
C GLU A 159 -12.69 10.33 -0.84
N TYR A 160 -12.15 9.13 -1.13
CA TYR A 160 -12.70 7.85 -0.71
C TYR A 160 -12.73 7.70 0.82
N VAL A 161 -11.64 7.97 1.53
CA VAL A 161 -11.64 7.86 2.99
C VAL A 161 -12.50 8.92 3.67
N GLY A 162 -12.65 10.11 3.07
CA GLY A 162 -13.61 11.11 3.51
C GLY A 162 -15.06 10.58 3.48
N ILE A 163 -15.42 9.78 2.46
CA ILE A 163 -16.70 9.05 2.41
C ILE A 163 -16.75 7.98 3.51
N LEU A 164 -15.72 7.14 3.64
CA LEU A 164 -15.68 6.08 4.66
C LEU A 164 -15.89 6.65 6.07
N ARG A 165 -15.13 7.67 6.44
CA ARG A 165 -15.22 8.37 7.73
C ARG A 165 -16.62 8.95 7.95
N ARG A 166 -17.18 9.63 6.94
CA ARG A 166 -18.52 10.27 7.03
C ARG A 166 -19.66 9.29 7.28
N PHE A 167 -19.59 8.08 6.72
CA PHE A 167 -20.64 7.05 6.86
C PHE A 167 -20.25 5.92 7.84
N GLY A 168 -19.10 6.02 8.51
CA GLY A 168 -18.58 5.03 9.44
C GLY A 168 -18.35 3.66 8.80
N LEU A 169 -17.90 3.61 7.55
CA LEU A 169 -17.65 2.40 6.75
C LEU A 169 -16.16 1.99 6.87
N ARG A 170 -15.85 0.72 6.58
CA ARG A 170 -14.46 0.22 6.53
C ARG A 170 -13.86 0.36 5.11
N PRO A 171 -12.53 0.45 4.95
CA PRO A 171 -11.89 0.32 3.65
C PRO A 171 -12.04 -1.09 3.09
N VAL A 172 -11.66 -1.26 1.82
CA VAL A 172 -11.51 -2.58 1.19
C VAL A 172 -10.24 -3.26 1.70
N GLY A 173 -10.32 -4.57 2.00
CA GLY A 173 -9.15 -5.45 2.07
C GLY A 173 -9.02 -6.13 0.72
N ALA A 174 -8.02 -5.77 -0.08
CA ALA A 174 -7.91 -6.20 -1.47
C ALA A 174 -7.58 -7.71 -1.62
N ASP A 175 -6.93 -8.27 -0.59
CA ASP A 175 -6.61 -9.68 -0.43
C ASP A 175 -7.61 -10.47 0.45
N ILE A 176 -8.58 -9.79 1.08
CA ILE A 176 -9.60 -10.42 1.93
C ILE A 176 -10.80 -10.83 1.07
N GLY A 177 -11.05 -12.13 0.97
CA GLY A 177 -12.19 -12.66 0.21
C GLY A 177 -13.54 -12.20 0.80
N PRO A 178 -14.58 -11.96 -0.01
CA PRO A 178 -15.89 -11.47 0.48
C PRO A 178 -16.63 -12.46 1.39
N GLN A 179 -16.16 -13.70 1.49
CA GLN A 179 -16.67 -14.75 2.39
C GLN A 179 -15.85 -14.89 3.68
N ASP A 180 -14.70 -14.21 3.79
CA ASP A 180 -13.88 -14.18 5.01
C ASP A 180 -14.46 -13.16 5.99
N THR A 181 -15.51 -13.56 6.68
CA THR A 181 -16.20 -12.71 7.65
C THR A 181 -15.34 -12.35 8.86
N GLU A 182 -14.32 -13.16 9.17
CA GLU A 182 -13.40 -12.88 10.27
C GLU A 182 -12.38 -11.82 9.88
N GLY A 183 -11.69 -11.98 8.74
CA GLY A 183 -10.76 -10.97 8.21
C GLY A 183 -11.44 -9.62 7.98
N LEU A 184 -12.67 -9.61 7.44
CA LEU A 184 -13.46 -8.39 7.26
C LEU A 184 -13.88 -7.74 8.60
N ALA A 185 -14.11 -8.52 9.65
CA ALA A 185 -14.40 -8.01 10.99
C ALA A 185 -13.15 -7.42 11.66
N GLN A 186 -12.01 -8.11 11.59
CA GLN A 186 -10.72 -7.63 12.08
C GLN A 186 -10.31 -6.32 11.38
N LEU A 187 -10.45 -6.24 10.05
CA LEU A 187 -10.23 -5.02 9.28
C LEU A 187 -11.16 -3.88 9.74
N SER A 188 -12.44 -4.16 9.97
CA SER A 188 -13.41 -3.16 10.43
C SER A 188 -13.09 -2.65 11.84
N ASP A 189 -12.61 -3.50 12.74
CA ASP A 189 -12.21 -3.13 14.10
C ASP A 189 -10.94 -2.27 14.08
N THR A 190 -9.86 -2.75 13.47
CA THR A 190 -8.59 -2.00 13.34
C THR A 190 -8.83 -0.62 12.69
N TRP A 191 -9.63 -0.53 11.62
CA TRP A 191 -9.99 0.75 11.02
C TRP A 191 -10.76 1.67 12.00
N SER A 192 -11.69 1.11 12.76
CA SER A 192 -12.45 1.88 13.77
C SER A 192 -11.55 2.42 14.88
N ARG A 193 -10.52 1.67 15.27
CA ARG A 193 -9.49 2.11 16.22
C ARG A 193 -8.66 3.27 15.65
N VAL A 194 -8.18 3.16 14.41
CA VAL A 194 -7.46 4.25 13.72
C VAL A 194 -8.31 5.52 13.62
N VAL A 195 -9.56 5.41 13.15
CA VAL A 195 -10.49 6.55 13.04
C VAL A 195 -10.82 7.14 14.42
N GLY A 196 -10.88 6.30 15.46
CA GLY A 196 -11.08 6.70 16.85
C GLY A 196 -9.83 7.25 17.56
N GLY A 197 -8.67 7.29 16.91
CA GLY A 197 -7.41 7.75 17.51
C GLY A 197 -6.82 6.81 18.58
N GLN A 198 -7.16 5.52 18.55
CA GLN A 198 -6.71 4.51 19.50
C GLN A 198 -5.39 3.88 19.04
N GLY A 199 -4.36 3.93 19.88
CA GLY A 199 -2.99 3.52 19.53
C GLY A 199 -2.30 4.56 18.64
N ILE A 200 -2.80 4.77 17.42
CA ILE A 200 -2.33 5.83 16.51
C ILE A 200 -3.29 7.01 16.59
N ARG A 201 -2.79 8.23 16.84
CA ARG A 201 -3.59 9.46 16.91
C ARG A 201 -3.04 10.54 15.99
N THR A 202 -3.81 10.87 14.96
CA THR A 202 -3.51 12.01 14.08
C THR A 202 -3.98 13.33 14.71
N SER A 203 -3.15 14.36 14.63
CA SER A 203 -3.48 15.76 14.89
C SER A 203 -3.27 16.55 13.61
N SER A 204 -4.26 17.32 13.18
CA SER A 204 -4.08 18.28 12.06
C SER A 204 -3.23 19.50 12.43
N THR A 205 -2.86 19.70 13.70
CA THR A 205 -2.05 20.85 14.14
C THR A 205 -0.57 20.48 14.17
N PRO A 206 0.32 21.21 13.46
CA PRO A 206 1.77 20.94 13.48
C PRO A 206 2.39 21.38 14.81
N ARG A 207 3.65 20.99 15.03
CA ARG A 207 4.45 21.56 16.13
C ARG A 207 4.83 23.02 15.80
N PRO A 208 4.97 23.90 16.81
CA PRO A 208 5.51 25.25 16.64
C PRO A 208 6.86 25.25 15.93
N PHE A 209 7.08 26.20 15.02
CA PHE A 209 8.33 26.38 14.28
C PHE A 209 8.61 27.86 14.07
N GLY A 210 9.89 28.25 14.04
CA GLY A 210 10.29 29.64 13.84
C GLY A 210 9.66 30.59 14.88
N GLU A 211 8.92 31.58 14.38
CA GLU A 211 8.18 32.54 15.20
C GLU A 211 6.72 32.12 15.47
N ASP A 212 6.15 31.17 14.71
CA ASP A 212 4.79 30.67 14.96
C ASP A 212 4.77 29.73 16.17
N ARG A 213 4.21 30.25 17.28
CA ARG A 213 4.04 29.54 18.55
C ARG A 213 2.71 28.82 18.67
N THR A 214 1.74 29.09 17.79
CA THR A 214 0.37 28.58 17.87
C THR A 214 -0.18 28.32 16.46
N PRO A 215 0.40 27.37 15.72
CA PRO A 215 0.10 27.21 14.31
C PRO A 215 -1.32 26.73 14.07
N ALA A 216 -1.90 27.18 12.95
CA ALA A 216 -3.24 26.77 12.54
C ALA A 216 -3.27 25.28 12.11
N PRO A 217 -4.40 24.57 12.30
CA PRO A 217 -4.56 23.21 11.78
C PRO A 217 -4.47 23.16 10.25
N VAL A 218 -3.64 22.24 9.74
CA VAL A 218 -3.48 21.96 8.31
C VAL A 218 -4.74 21.26 7.78
N ARG A 219 -5.48 21.95 6.92
CA ARG A 219 -6.73 21.45 6.34
C ARG A 219 -6.51 20.17 5.52
N GLY A 220 -7.26 19.12 5.84
CA GLY A 220 -7.26 17.86 5.09
C GLY A 220 -6.18 16.86 5.49
N PHE A 221 -5.29 17.21 6.43
CA PHE A 221 -4.23 16.30 6.89
C PHE A 221 -4.76 14.99 7.47
N GLU A 222 -5.84 15.02 8.25
CA GLU A 222 -6.52 13.81 8.72
C GLU A 222 -7.00 12.89 7.60
N ASP A 223 -7.60 13.42 6.53
CA ASP A 223 -8.05 12.60 5.40
C ASP A 223 -6.85 12.09 4.57
N GLN A 224 -5.76 12.85 4.48
CA GLN A 224 -4.49 12.38 3.91
C GLN A 224 -3.97 11.17 4.72
N MET A 225 -3.86 11.29 6.05
CA MET A 225 -3.35 10.21 6.89
C MET A 225 -4.29 8.99 6.87
N LEU A 226 -5.60 9.19 6.92
CA LEU A 226 -6.57 8.09 6.77
C LEU A 226 -6.46 7.41 5.41
N SER A 227 -6.10 8.14 4.34
CA SER A 227 -5.86 7.54 3.02
C SER A 227 -4.64 6.62 3.02
N HIS A 228 -3.58 6.98 3.75
CA HIS A 228 -2.41 6.13 3.92
C HIS A 228 -2.72 4.88 4.75
N HIS A 229 -3.43 5.03 5.88
CA HIS A 229 -3.89 3.88 6.68
C HIS A 229 -4.80 2.95 5.89
N ALA A 230 -5.73 3.47 5.08
CA ALA A 230 -6.62 2.65 4.25
C ALA A 230 -5.85 1.84 3.19
N ARG A 231 -4.75 2.39 2.65
CA ARG A 231 -3.88 1.70 1.69
C ARG A 231 -3.02 0.64 2.40
N LEU A 232 -2.43 0.92 3.55
CA LEU A 232 -1.74 -0.08 4.36
C LEU A 232 -2.67 -1.24 4.79
N LEU A 233 -3.87 -0.92 5.28
CA LEU A 233 -4.87 -1.93 5.70
C LEU A 233 -5.44 -2.77 4.56
N SER A 234 -5.15 -2.43 3.29
CA SER A 234 -5.63 -3.17 2.13
C SER A 234 -5.01 -4.57 2.00
N ARG A 235 -3.84 -4.81 2.63
CA ARG A 235 -3.04 -6.04 2.51
C ARG A 235 -2.47 -6.50 3.85
N GLN A 236 -1.99 -7.74 3.91
CA GLN A 236 -1.68 -8.42 5.16
C GLN A 236 -0.60 -7.75 6.01
N HIS A 237 0.55 -7.37 5.46
CA HIS A 237 1.65 -6.82 6.25
C HIS A 237 1.32 -5.40 6.76
N GLY A 238 0.71 -4.56 5.93
CA GLY A 238 0.17 -3.28 6.39
C GLY A 238 -0.96 -3.43 7.44
N ARG A 239 -1.78 -4.50 7.38
CA ARG A 239 -2.72 -4.85 8.47
C ARG A 239 -2.03 -5.27 9.75
N ASP A 240 -1.00 -6.11 9.68
CA ASP A 240 -0.26 -6.58 10.87
C ASP A 240 0.45 -5.41 11.58
N LEU A 241 1.06 -4.50 10.81
CA LEU A 241 1.68 -3.28 11.31
C LEU A 241 0.68 -2.36 12.03
N VAL A 242 -0.39 -1.94 11.33
CA VAL A 242 -1.40 -1.02 11.90
C VAL A 242 -2.22 -1.70 13.01
N GLY A 243 -2.50 -3.00 12.88
CA GLY A 243 -3.14 -3.82 13.90
C GLY A 243 -2.31 -3.90 15.19
N GLY A 244 -0.99 -4.15 15.08
CA GLY A 244 -0.07 -4.16 16.22
C GLY A 244 -0.03 -2.80 16.94
N LEU A 245 0.15 -1.71 16.19
CA LEU A 245 0.17 -0.34 16.72
C LEU A 245 -1.14 0.08 17.40
N THR A 246 -2.29 -0.40 16.91
CA THR A 246 -3.61 -0.10 17.48
C THR A 246 -4.05 -1.08 18.58
N ALA A 247 -3.39 -2.23 18.74
CA ALA A 247 -3.59 -3.15 19.86
C ALA A 247 -2.82 -2.72 21.12
N GLY A 248 -1.57 -2.26 20.95
CA GLY A 248 -0.81 -1.46 21.92
C GLY A 248 -0.19 -2.19 23.13
N VAL A 249 1.00 -1.72 23.51
CA VAL A 249 1.66 -1.92 24.82
C VAL A 249 2.72 -0.81 24.97
N ALA A 250 2.80 -0.01 26.05
CA ALA A 250 1.97 0.07 27.26
C ALA A 250 1.96 1.51 27.83
N GLY A 251 0.94 1.88 28.63
CA GLY A 251 0.99 3.11 29.45
C GLY A 251 -0.27 3.97 29.50
N ALA A 252 -1.35 3.50 30.14
CA ALA A 252 -2.43 4.34 30.69
C ALA A 252 -3.04 5.46 29.80
N GLY A 253 -3.51 5.13 28.60
CA GLY A 253 -4.53 5.92 27.89
C GLY A 253 -4.03 7.12 27.06
N THR A 254 -2.72 7.27 26.88
CA THR A 254 -2.15 8.13 25.83
C THR A 254 -2.14 7.42 24.47
N ALA A 255 -2.06 8.17 23.37
CA ALA A 255 -1.74 7.60 22.07
C ALA A 255 -0.30 7.04 22.11
N MET A 256 -0.09 5.86 21.52
CA MET A 256 1.23 5.23 21.41
C MET A 256 2.06 5.87 20.29
N VAL A 257 1.39 6.24 19.19
CA VAL A 257 1.97 6.97 18.06
C VAL A 257 1.17 8.25 17.84
N GLY A 258 1.80 9.41 18.06
CA GLY A 258 1.26 10.71 17.66
C GLY A 258 1.66 11.03 16.23
N VAL A 259 0.70 11.32 15.34
CA VAL A 259 0.98 11.70 13.95
C VAL A 259 0.66 13.18 13.76
N VAL A 260 1.63 13.97 13.32
CA VAL A 260 1.51 15.44 13.17
C VAL A 260 2.02 15.90 11.81
N PRO A 261 1.48 16.97 11.22
CA PRO A 261 2.08 17.56 10.04
C PRO A 261 3.39 18.28 10.40
N PHE A 262 4.33 18.30 9.47
CA PHE A 262 5.38 19.31 9.50
C PHE A 262 4.78 20.72 9.33
N HIS A 263 5.42 21.71 9.94
CA HIS A 263 5.03 23.11 9.82
C HIS A 263 5.24 23.61 8.38
N PRO A 264 4.34 24.42 7.78
CA PRO A 264 4.52 24.93 6.41
C PRO A 264 5.88 25.61 6.19
N GLU A 265 6.27 26.53 7.08
CA GLU A 265 7.57 27.20 7.01
C GLU A 265 8.76 26.25 7.16
N GLN A 266 8.61 25.13 7.88
CA GLN A 266 9.67 24.12 8.00
C GLN A 266 9.86 23.37 6.69
N ILE A 267 8.76 23.02 6.02
CA ILE A 267 8.78 22.39 4.69
C ILE A 267 9.44 23.32 3.67
N GLU A 268 9.05 24.61 3.66
CA GLU A 268 9.67 25.62 2.79
C GLU A 268 11.16 25.79 3.08
N PHE A 269 11.54 25.91 4.36
CA PHE A 269 12.94 26.05 4.81
C PHE A 269 13.81 24.84 4.40
N MET A 270 13.25 23.63 4.44
CA MET A 270 13.93 22.40 4.05
C MET A 270 13.95 22.15 2.53
N GLY A 271 13.26 22.97 1.73
CA GLY A 271 13.27 22.88 0.26
C GLY A 271 12.09 22.13 -0.37
N GLY A 272 11.00 21.92 0.38
CA GLY A 272 9.76 21.30 -0.09
C GLY A 272 9.56 19.85 0.36
N ASN A 273 8.36 19.30 0.14
CA ASN A 273 7.93 17.99 0.64
C ASN A 273 8.91 16.84 0.32
N SER A 274 9.48 16.83 -0.90
CA SER A 274 10.45 15.81 -1.34
C SER A 274 11.81 15.87 -0.64
N ALA A 275 12.12 16.95 0.07
CA ALA A 275 13.37 17.11 0.82
C ALA A 275 13.22 16.79 2.32
N VAL A 276 11.98 16.80 2.83
CA VAL A 276 11.70 16.52 4.26
C VAL A 276 11.54 15.02 4.51
N GLY A 277 10.77 14.32 3.68
CA GLY A 277 10.32 12.96 4.01
C GLY A 277 9.40 12.95 5.24
N ALA A 278 8.96 11.78 5.70
CA ALA A 278 8.37 11.62 7.03
C ALA A 278 9.46 11.23 8.04
N GLU A 279 9.22 11.39 9.34
CA GLU A 279 10.22 11.11 10.38
C GLU A 279 9.56 10.62 11.70
N ALA A 280 9.98 9.46 12.20
CA ALA A 280 9.58 8.89 13.49
C ALA A 280 10.60 9.23 14.60
N ALA A 281 10.16 9.99 15.60
CA ALA A 281 10.96 10.33 16.77
C ALA A 281 10.62 9.47 18.00
N VAL A 282 11.65 9.13 18.77
CA VAL A 282 11.62 8.39 20.05
C VAL A 282 11.45 9.36 21.22
N ASP A 283 10.46 9.16 22.09
CA ASP A 283 10.26 10.05 23.24
C ASP A 283 11.27 9.83 24.40
N THR A 284 11.84 8.63 24.56
CA THR A 284 12.84 8.30 25.59
C THR A 284 13.93 7.32 25.11
N PRO A 285 15.23 7.64 25.19
CA PRO A 285 16.32 6.74 24.76
C PRO A 285 16.38 5.39 25.50
N GLU A 286 15.79 5.29 26.69
CA GLU A 286 15.64 4.07 27.49
C GLU A 286 14.55 3.12 26.94
N GLY A 287 13.73 3.60 25.99
CA GLY A 287 12.80 2.77 25.23
C GLY A 287 13.51 1.80 24.28
N LEU A 288 14.65 2.21 23.72
CA LEU A 288 15.41 1.53 22.67
C LEU A 288 16.15 0.26 23.13
N ALA A 289 16.43 -0.66 22.19
CA ALA A 289 17.25 -1.83 22.43
C ALA A 289 18.64 -1.44 22.95
N SER A 290 19.09 -2.07 24.03
CA SER A 290 20.39 -1.80 24.65
C SER A 290 21.52 -2.68 24.11
N ALA A 291 21.18 -3.80 23.47
CA ALA A 291 22.08 -4.70 22.77
C ALA A 291 21.30 -5.49 21.69
N PRO A 292 21.97 -6.18 20.75
CA PRO A 292 21.31 -6.93 19.66
C PRO A 292 20.30 -8.00 20.09
N ASP A 293 20.34 -8.45 21.34
CA ASP A 293 19.49 -9.50 21.95
C ASP A 293 18.77 -9.01 23.21
N THR A 294 18.78 -7.69 23.45
CA THR A 294 18.32 -7.08 24.71
C THR A 294 17.40 -5.89 24.40
N PRO A 295 16.08 -6.11 24.29
CA PRO A 295 15.12 -5.07 23.97
C PRO A 295 14.90 -4.12 25.15
N GLY A 296 14.82 -2.83 24.85
CA GLY A 296 14.47 -1.77 25.78
C GLY A 296 13.01 -1.85 26.21
N ARG A 297 12.58 -0.91 27.07
CA ARG A 297 11.23 -0.96 27.66
C ARG A 297 10.09 -0.68 26.69
N GLY A 298 10.41 -0.17 25.50
CA GLY A 298 9.46 0.48 24.61
C GLY A 298 9.19 1.93 25.00
N SER A 299 8.78 2.74 24.03
CA SER A 299 8.38 4.13 24.22
C SER A 299 7.19 4.50 23.33
N THR A 300 6.54 5.62 23.64
CA THR A 300 5.73 6.33 22.67
C THR A 300 6.61 6.87 21.53
N SER A 301 5.99 7.15 20.38
CA SER A 301 6.63 7.77 19.22
C SER A 301 5.81 8.95 18.70
N VAL A 302 6.48 9.91 18.07
CA VAL A 302 5.82 10.92 17.25
C VAL A 302 6.33 10.86 15.83
N VAL A 303 5.42 10.66 14.87
CA VAL A 303 5.69 10.66 13.44
C VAL A 303 5.30 12.03 12.87
N ALA A 304 6.28 12.77 12.37
CA ALA A 304 6.06 14.00 11.61
C ALA A 304 5.93 13.66 10.12
N VAL A 305 4.91 14.20 9.44
CA VAL A 305 4.62 13.88 8.03
C VAL A 305 4.42 15.16 7.21
N PRO A 306 5.04 15.28 6.02
CA PRO A 306 4.89 16.45 5.17
C PRO A 306 3.48 16.47 4.59
N HIS A 307 2.77 17.58 4.81
CA HIS A 307 1.40 17.71 4.36
C HIS A 307 1.36 17.96 2.86
N GLY A 308 0.47 17.24 2.16
CA GLY A 308 0.43 17.25 0.71
C GLY A 308 1.63 16.60 0.02
N LEU A 309 2.42 15.75 0.70
CA LEU A 309 3.42 14.89 0.05
C LEU A 309 2.71 14.02 -1.00
N ARG A 310 3.18 14.08 -2.23
CA ARG A 310 2.57 13.34 -3.34
C ARG A 310 3.19 11.97 -3.52
N ASP A 311 2.40 11.02 -4.02
CA ASP A 311 2.88 9.66 -4.31
C ASP A 311 4.01 9.61 -5.36
N SER A 312 4.18 10.67 -6.15
CA SER A 312 5.31 10.82 -7.08
C SER A 312 6.60 11.40 -6.47
N GLU A 313 6.59 11.84 -5.21
CA GLU A 313 7.65 12.66 -4.60
C GLU A 313 8.53 11.92 -3.56
N GLY A 314 8.08 10.80 -2.99
CA GLY A 314 8.66 10.22 -1.78
C GLY A 314 9.98 9.44 -1.90
N ALA A 315 10.70 9.48 -3.03
CA ALA A 315 11.88 8.64 -3.29
C ALA A 315 13.21 9.39 -3.17
N HIS A 316 14.15 8.92 -2.34
CA HIS A 316 15.49 9.52 -2.16
C HIS A 316 16.43 9.19 -3.33
N GLU A 317 17.53 9.93 -3.50
CA GLU A 317 18.53 9.71 -4.57
C GLU A 317 19.01 8.25 -4.69
N GLY A 318 19.03 7.70 -5.90
CA GLY A 318 19.29 6.27 -6.18
C GLY A 318 18.04 5.36 -6.22
N GLU A 319 16.96 5.72 -5.54
CA GLU A 319 15.81 4.82 -5.32
C GLU A 319 14.76 4.82 -6.46
N ALA A 320 13.96 3.75 -6.50
CA ALA A 320 12.74 3.66 -7.30
C ALA A 320 11.56 4.43 -6.65
N VAL A 321 10.40 4.51 -7.31
CA VAL A 321 9.26 5.29 -6.77
C VAL A 321 8.81 4.79 -5.39
N SER A 322 8.53 5.73 -4.49
CA SER A 322 8.09 5.50 -3.12
C SER A 322 6.84 6.35 -2.88
N PRO A 323 5.63 5.76 -2.99
CA PRO A 323 4.37 6.45 -2.72
C PRO A 323 4.30 6.98 -1.28
N ALA A 324 3.53 8.03 -1.03
CA ALA A 324 3.50 8.73 0.25
C ALA A 324 3.00 7.84 1.41
N PHE A 325 2.09 6.89 1.11
CA PHE A 325 1.65 5.90 2.11
C PHE A 325 2.76 4.92 2.52
N LEU A 326 3.71 4.62 1.64
CA LEU A 326 4.82 3.71 1.90
C LEU A 326 5.92 4.42 2.70
N VAL A 327 6.24 5.67 2.36
CA VAL A 327 7.13 6.52 3.18
C VAL A 327 6.56 6.65 4.60
N TYR A 328 5.26 6.90 4.73
CA TYR A 328 4.59 6.89 6.03
C TYR A 328 4.60 5.49 6.70
N GLY A 329 4.48 4.41 5.92
CA GLY A 329 4.57 3.03 6.40
C GLY A 329 5.94 2.69 6.98
N HIS A 330 7.03 3.18 6.38
CA HIS A 330 8.40 3.07 6.91
C HIS A 330 8.49 3.70 8.31
N GLU A 331 7.98 4.93 8.49
CA GLU A 331 7.95 5.57 9.82
C GLU A 331 7.05 4.85 10.83
N LEU A 332 5.99 4.18 10.38
CA LEU A 332 5.18 3.34 11.26
C LEU A 332 5.92 2.06 11.71
N ILE A 333 6.84 1.52 10.90
CA ILE A 333 7.71 0.41 11.31
C ILE A 333 8.69 0.88 12.40
N HIS A 334 9.34 2.05 12.23
CA HIS A 334 10.12 2.66 13.31
C HIS A 334 9.28 2.88 14.58
N ALA A 335 8.05 3.39 14.44
CA ALA A 335 7.15 3.58 15.57
C ALA A 335 6.76 2.24 16.25
N GLN A 336 6.62 1.15 15.50
CA GLN A 336 6.40 -0.20 16.05
C GLN A 336 7.66 -0.70 16.78
N HIS A 337 8.84 -0.51 16.18
CA HIS A 337 10.11 -0.88 16.79
C HIS A 337 10.34 -0.13 18.12
N ASN A 338 10.02 1.17 18.15
CA ASN A 338 10.05 2.01 19.33
C ASN A 338 9.04 1.54 20.39
N MET A 339 7.79 1.25 20.00
CA MET A 339 6.74 0.78 20.91
C MET A 339 7.12 -0.51 21.66
N HIS A 340 7.82 -1.43 20.99
CA HIS A 340 8.27 -2.69 21.58
C HIS A 340 9.69 -2.67 22.15
N GLY A 341 10.41 -1.56 21.97
CA GLY A 341 11.78 -1.38 22.42
C GLY A 341 12.80 -2.25 21.67
N ILE A 342 12.51 -2.54 20.41
CA ILE A 342 13.35 -3.34 19.51
C ILE A 342 14.10 -2.48 18.50
N ASN A 343 13.87 -1.17 18.49
CA ASN A 343 14.65 -0.26 17.64
C ASN A 343 16.11 -0.17 18.13
N ILE A 344 17.05 -0.23 17.17
CA ILE A 344 18.49 -0.39 17.39
C ILE A 344 19.15 1.00 17.32
N ARG A 345 20.03 1.32 18.27
CA ARG A 345 20.69 2.66 18.36
C ARG A 345 21.73 2.98 17.26
N SER A 346 21.89 2.12 16.27
CA SER A 346 22.93 2.23 15.24
C SER A 346 22.26 2.51 13.90
N ILE A 347 22.40 3.73 13.38
CA ILE A 347 21.66 4.24 12.21
C ILE A 347 21.74 3.30 10.99
N GLY A 348 22.91 2.71 10.73
CA GLY A 348 23.09 1.78 9.61
C GLY A 348 22.41 0.42 9.81
N ASP A 349 22.33 -0.05 11.06
CA ASP A 349 21.67 -1.30 11.42
C ASP A 349 20.15 -1.12 11.61
N GLU A 350 19.72 0.08 11.99
CA GLU A 350 18.33 0.54 12.08
C GLU A 350 17.69 0.63 10.70
N GLU A 351 18.33 1.31 9.73
CA GLU A 351 17.82 1.40 8.36
C GLU A 351 17.74 0.00 7.71
N ALA A 352 18.76 -0.85 7.89
CA ALA A 352 18.71 -2.23 7.42
C ALA A 352 17.61 -3.05 8.13
N ALA A 353 17.35 -2.82 9.42
CA ALA A 353 16.29 -3.48 10.16
C ALA A 353 14.88 -3.09 9.67
N THR A 354 14.65 -1.81 9.39
CA THR A 354 13.36 -1.30 8.92
C THR A 354 13.11 -1.60 7.43
N VAL A 355 14.13 -1.48 6.58
CA VAL A 355 13.97 -1.68 5.12
C VAL A 355 13.90 -3.16 4.76
N THR A 356 14.94 -3.94 5.06
CA THR A 356 15.06 -5.35 4.64
C THR A 356 14.83 -6.35 5.76
N GLY A 357 14.96 -5.91 7.02
CA GLY A 357 15.23 -6.80 8.15
C GLY A 357 16.71 -7.20 8.20
N ASN A 358 17.18 -7.53 9.40
CA ASN A 358 18.48 -8.13 9.65
C ASN A 358 18.39 -9.15 10.80
N GLU A 359 19.46 -9.92 11.04
CA GLU A 359 19.48 -10.97 12.07
C GLU A 359 19.18 -10.41 13.47
N THR A 360 19.73 -9.23 13.78
CA THR A 360 19.49 -8.50 15.04
C THR A 360 18.01 -8.16 15.24
N SER A 361 17.38 -7.52 14.25
CA SER A 361 15.95 -7.17 14.29
C SER A 361 15.08 -8.42 14.45
N THR A 362 15.38 -9.47 13.68
CA THR A 362 14.67 -10.76 13.76
C THR A 362 14.70 -11.33 15.19
N ALA A 363 15.86 -11.36 15.84
CA ALA A 363 16.00 -11.86 17.20
C ALA A 363 15.19 -11.03 18.23
N LEU A 364 15.20 -9.69 18.09
CA LEU A 364 14.43 -8.79 18.96
C LEU A 364 12.91 -8.94 18.74
N HIS A 365 12.46 -9.11 17.50
CA HIS A 365 11.09 -9.43 17.14
C HIS A 365 10.62 -10.75 17.76
N GLU A 366 11.41 -11.82 17.65
CA GLU A 366 11.12 -13.13 18.26
C GLU A 366 10.98 -13.02 19.79
N GLN A 367 11.91 -12.32 20.43
CA GLN A 367 11.93 -12.13 21.89
C GLN A 367 10.74 -11.30 22.40
N ARG A 368 10.26 -10.33 21.61
CA ARG A 368 9.04 -9.57 21.89
C ARG A 368 7.75 -10.23 21.40
N ARG A 369 7.85 -11.29 20.58
CA ARG A 369 6.74 -11.96 19.89
C ARG A 369 5.93 -10.99 19.00
N VAL A 370 6.64 -10.09 18.34
CA VAL A 370 6.08 -9.11 17.41
C VAL A 370 6.33 -9.62 15.99
N PRO A 371 5.32 -9.74 15.11
CA PRO A 371 5.54 -10.11 13.72
C PRO A 371 6.56 -9.17 13.06
N VAL A 372 7.50 -9.71 12.30
CA VAL A 372 8.41 -8.89 11.49
C VAL A 372 7.61 -8.23 10.38
N THR A 373 7.73 -6.92 10.22
CA THR A 373 7.23 -6.18 9.06
C THR A 373 8.31 -5.20 8.62
N THR A 374 8.66 -5.21 7.34
CA THR A 374 9.71 -4.38 6.76
C THR A 374 9.16 -3.58 5.59
N GLU A 375 9.85 -2.50 5.20
CA GLU A 375 9.47 -1.70 4.04
C GLU A 375 9.41 -2.55 2.76
N GLU A 376 10.34 -3.50 2.59
CA GLU A 376 10.34 -4.39 1.43
C GLU A 376 9.17 -5.39 1.44
N MET A 377 8.68 -5.81 2.60
CA MET A 377 7.45 -6.61 2.70
C MET A 377 6.22 -5.80 2.27
N LEU A 378 6.14 -4.52 2.67
CA LEU A 378 5.09 -3.60 2.20
C LEU A 378 5.22 -3.32 0.69
N ARG A 379 6.43 -3.17 0.15
CA ARG A 379 6.67 -3.00 -1.29
C ARG A 379 6.21 -4.22 -2.08
N ASP A 380 6.55 -5.43 -1.65
CA ASP A 380 6.24 -6.64 -2.38
C ASP A 380 4.75 -6.97 -2.40
N GLU A 381 4.01 -6.78 -1.30
CA GLU A 381 2.55 -7.00 -1.30
C GLU A 381 1.81 -6.01 -2.22
N HIS A 382 2.35 -4.80 -2.37
CA HIS A 382 1.89 -3.80 -3.32
C HIS A 382 2.51 -3.91 -4.73
N GLY A 383 3.39 -4.90 -4.99
CA GLY A 383 4.05 -5.06 -6.29
C GLY A 383 4.92 -3.86 -6.72
N LEU A 384 5.35 -3.03 -5.77
CA LEU A 384 6.28 -1.92 -5.98
C LEU A 384 7.70 -2.43 -6.25
N PRO A 385 8.57 -1.64 -6.92
CA PRO A 385 10.00 -1.94 -6.96
C PRO A 385 10.61 -1.86 -5.56
N ARG A 386 11.53 -2.78 -5.27
CA ARG A 386 12.38 -2.75 -4.07
C ARG A 386 13.28 -1.52 -4.06
N ARG A 387 13.67 -1.01 -2.89
CA ARG A 387 14.37 0.28 -2.72
C ARG A 387 15.72 0.32 -3.43
N GLY A 388 16.43 -0.80 -3.45
CA GLY A 388 17.68 -1.02 -4.22
C GLY A 388 17.51 -1.37 -5.70
N GLY A 389 16.29 -1.42 -6.24
CA GLY A 389 16.02 -1.60 -7.67
C GLY A 389 16.12 -3.04 -8.22
N TYR A 390 16.29 -4.06 -7.36
CA TYR A 390 16.39 -5.47 -7.76
C TYR A 390 15.19 -6.30 -7.30
N THR A 391 14.72 -7.19 -8.19
CA THR A 391 13.73 -8.25 -7.94
C THR A 391 14.38 -9.53 -7.45
#